data_AF-A0A0J8YJP8-F1
#
_entry.id   AF-A0A0J8YJP8-F1
#
_cell.length_a   1.000
_cell.length_b   1.000
_cell.length_c   1.000
_cell.angle_alpha   90.00
_cell.angle_beta   90.00
_cell.angle_gamma   90.00
#
_symmetry.space_group_name_H-M   'P 1'
#
loop_
_entity.id
_entity.type
_entity.pdbx_description
1 polymer ?
#
loop_
_entity_poly.entity_id
_entity_poly.type
_entity_poly.pdbx_seq_one_letter_code
_entity_poly.pdbx_strand_id
1 'polypeptide(L)'
;MANLAMEIKLDIAKSILIRIRHSYPRSLGSDGYKELSGALGSDETLDGYLLYLKEKGLIHAEMMYDRTEGGFWWVNTSTLRISAKGIDWLM
;
A
#
# COMPACT_ATOMS: atom_id res chain seq x y z
N MET A 1 -24.84 10.69 4.59
CA MET A 1 -24.27 9.56 3.82
C MET A 1 -23.42 8.76 4.79
N ALA A 2 -23.67 7.46 4.95
CA ALA A 2 -22.89 6.64 5.86
C ALA A 2 -21.46 6.52 5.31
N ASN A 3 -20.47 6.91 6.11
CA ASN A 3 -19.07 6.66 5.83
C ASN A 3 -18.84 5.14 5.95
N LEU A 4 -18.82 4.43 4.82
CA LEU A 4 -18.51 3.00 4.80
C LEU A 4 -17.02 2.86 5.07
N ALA A 5 -16.67 2.47 6.29
CA ALA A 5 -15.29 2.13 6.63
C ALA A 5 -14.81 1.01 5.69
N MET A 6 -13.66 1.23 5.04
CA MET A 6 -13.06 0.25 4.13
C MET A 6 -12.73 -1.05 4.89
N GLU A 7 -13.17 -2.19 4.37
CA GLU A 7 -12.84 -3.51 4.91
C GLU A 7 -11.53 -4.03 4.29
N ILE A 8 -10.55 -4.38 5.15
CA ILE A 8 -9.30 -4.99 4.70
C ILE A 8 -9.51 -6.47 4.36
N LYS A 9 -9.48 -6.79 3.08
CA LYS A 9 -9.50 -8.17 2.58
C LYS A 9 -8.09 -8.76 2.46
N LEU A 10 -7.86 -9.92 3.08
CA LEU A 10 -6.52 -10.51 3.22
C LEU A 10 -5.89 -10.94 1.88
N ASP A 11 -6.71 -11.46 0.96
CA ASP A 11 -6.33 -11.86 -0.39
C ASP A 11 -5.83 -10.67 -1.24
N ILE A 12 -6.49 -9.51 -1.10
CA ILE A 12 -6.05 -8.27 -1.74
C ILE A 12 -4.73 -7.80 -1.12
N ALA A 13 -4.62 -7.80 0.21
CA ALA A 13 -3.38 -7.45 0.90
C ALA A 13 -2.20 -8.36 0.47
N LYS A 14 -2.45 -9.67 0.33
CA LYS A 14 -1.49 -10.63 -0.24
C LYS A 14 -1.07 -10.25 -1.65
N SER A 15 -2.02 -9.94 -2.51
CA SER A 15 -1.77 -9.61 -3.92
C SER A 15 -0.92 -8.34 -4.06
N ILE A 16 -1.21 -7.30 -3.26
CA ILE A 16 -0.41 -6.07 -3.17
C ILE A 16 1.02 -6.40 -2.72
N LEU A 17 1.17 -7.18 -1.64
CA LEU A 17 2.48 -7.53 -1.10
C LEU A 17 3.31 -8.35 -2.09
N ILE A 18 2.69 -9.27 -2.83
CA ILE A 18 3.33 -10.01 -3.94
C ILE A 18 3.81 -9.03 -5.01
N ARG A 19 2.99 -8.07 -5.44
CA ARG A 19 3.39 -7.08 -6.44
C ARG A 19 4.57 -6.22 -5.99
N ILE A 20 4.59 -5.81 -4.72
CA ILE A 20 5.72 -5.06 -4.14
C ILE A 20 6.98 -5.94 -4.09
N ARG A 21 6.85 -7.23 -3.75
CA ARG A 21 7.96 -8.20 -3.70
C ARG A 21 8.73 -8.28 -5.02
N HIS A 22 8.06 -8.17 -6.16
CA HIS A 22 8.71 -8.21 -7.48
C HIS A 22 9.75 -7.11 -7.70
N SER A 23 9.71 -6.03 -6.90
CA SER A 23 10.67 -4.93 -6.99
C SER A 23 11.85 -5.09 -6.03
N TYR A 24 11.81 -6.05 -5.09
CA TYR A 24 12.85 -6.23 -4.08
C TYR A 24 14.24 -6.47 -4.72
N PRO A 25 15.31 -5.80 -4.24
CA PRO A 25 15.38 -4.94 -3.06
C PRO A 25 15.05 -3.45 -3.30
N ARG A 26 14.66 -3.09 -4.53
CA ARG A 26 14.31 -1.73 -4.94
C ARG A 26 12.90 -1.36 -4.47
N SER A 27 12.57 -0.07 -4.55
CA SER A 27 11.22 0.45 -4.33
C SER A 27 10.29 0.09 -5.49
N LEU A 28 8.98 0.05 -5.22
CA LEU A 28 7.94 -0.13 -6.23
C LEU A 28 7.96 0.97 -7.29
N GLY A 29 8.23 2.22 -6.88
CA GLY A 29 8.22 3.39 -7.75
C GLY A 29 6.82 3.81 -8.19
N SER A 30 6.74 4.93 -8.92
CA SER A 30 5.48 5.55 -9.33
C SER A 30 4.65 4.68 -10.28
N ASP A 31 5.31 3.95 -11.18
CA ASP A 31 4.61 3.18 -12.22
C ASP A 31 3.94 1.95 -11.62
N GLY A 32 4.66 1.21 -10.76
CA GLY A 32 4.08 0.10 -10.01
C GLY A 32 2.97 0.55 -9.04
N TYR A 33 3.07 1.76 -8.49
CA TYR A 33 2.00 2.35 -7.68
C TYR A 33 0.74 2.60 -8.52
N LYS A 34 0.88 3.26 -9.69
CA LYS A 34 -0.22 3.52 -10.61
C LYS A 34 -0.90 2.24 -11.09
N GLU A 35 -0.12 1.20 -11.39
CA GLU A 35 -0.67 -0.11 -11.75
C GLU A 35 -1.52 -0.72 -10.63
N LEU A 36 -1.03 -0.69 -9.39
CA LEU A 36 -1.78 -1.20 -8.23
C LEU A 36 -3.05 -0.39 -7.97
N SER A 37 -2.96 0.93 -8.02
CA SER A 37 -4.11 1.81 -7.83
C SER A 37 -5.17 1.56 -8.91
N GLY A 38 -4.75 1.48 -10.18
CA GLY A 38 -5.64 1.16 -11.29
C GLY A 38 -6.34 -0.19 -11.13
N ALA A 39 -5.63 -1.21 -10.62
CA ALA A 39 -6.21 -2.53 -10.34
C ALA A 39 -7.23 -2.52 -9.18
N LEU A 40 -7.06 -1.61 -8.22
CA LEU A 40 -7.94 -1.45 -7.05
C LEU A 40 -9.07 -0.43 -7.28
N GLY A 41 -9.01 0.33 -8.37
CA GLY A 41 -10.00 1.33 -8.77
C GLY A 41 -9.90 2.69 -8.07
N SER A 42 -9.01 2.85 -7.09
CA SER A 42 -8.75 4.15 -6.45
C SER A 42 -7.44 4.16 -5.66
N ASP A 43 -6.81 5.34 -5.60
CA ASP A 43 -5.66 5.61 -4.73
C ASP A 43 -6.05 5.42 -3.25
N GLU A 44 -7.22 5.91 -2.83
CA GLU A 44 -7.68 5.80 -1.44
C GLU A 44 -7.77 4.34 -0.95
N THR A 45 -8.22 3.42 -1.82
CA THR A 45 -8.25 1.98 -1.47
C THR A 45 -6.83 1.46 -1.32
N LEU A 46 -5.92 1.77 -2.26
CA LEU A 46 -4.52 1.37 -2.16
C LEU A 46 -3.87 1.92 -0.88
N ASP A 47 -4.09 3.19 -0.56
CA ASP A 47 -3.55 3.87 0.63
C ASP A 47 -3.93 3.14 1.91
N GLY A 48 -5.19 2.74 2.04
CA GLY A 48 -5.67 1.99 3.20
C GLY A 48 -4.97 0.63 3.35
N TYR A 49 -4.75 -0.09 2.24
CA TYR A 49 -3.98 -1.33 2.25
C TYR A 49 -2.49 -1.10 2.58
N LEU A 50 -1.87 -0.06 2.01
CA LEU A 50 -0.48 0.28 2.28
C LEU A 50 -0.29 0.67 3.75
N LEU A 51 -1.22 1.45 4.32
CA LEU A 51 -1.22 1.79 5.73
C LEU A 51 -1.31 0.53 6.61
N TYR A 52 -2.26 -0.35 6.32
CA TYR A 52 -2.41 -1.62 7.03
C TYR A 52 -1.13 -2.48 6.97
N LEU A 53 -0.55 -2.67 5.77
CA LEU A 53 0.66 -3.46 5.58
C LEU A 53 1.87 -2.83 6.29
N LYS A 54 1.97 -1.51 6.28
CA LYS A 54 3.01 -0.75 6.98
C LYS A 54 2.90 -0.92 8.50
N GLU A 55 1.70 -0.79 9.06
CA GLU A 55 1.46 -0.98 10.51
C GLU A 55 1.75 -2.42 10.96
N LYS A 56 1.54 -3.41 10.09
CA LYS A 56 1.96 -4.80 10.33
C LYS A 56 3.47 -5.01 10.19
N GLY A 57 4.21 -4.02 9.68
CA GLY A 57 5.64 -4.09 9.42
C GLY A 57 6.01 -4.96 8.21
N LEU A 58 5.06 -5.23 7.30
CA LEU A 58 5.26 -6.06 6.11
C LEU A 58 5.88 -5.28 4.95
N ILE A 59 5.78 -3.96 4.98
CA ILE A 59 6.41 -3.04 4.03
C ILE A 59 7.08 -1.89 4.77
N HIS A 60 8.03 -1.26 4.09
CA HIS A 60 8.52 0.07 4.42
C HIS A 60 7.87 1.07 3.47
N ALA A 61 7.33 2.15 4.00
CA ALA A 61 6.79 3.26 3.22
C ALA A 61 6.73 4.53 4.08
N GLU A 62 7.20 5.65 3.55
CA GLU A 62 6.89 6.95 4.13
C GLU A 62 5.50 7.36 3.67
N MET A 63 4.62 7.64 4.64
CA MET A 63 3.23 8.00 4.39
C MET A 63 2.84 9.08 5.40
N MET A 64 2.10 10.08 4.94
CA MET A 64 1.60 11.18 5.77
C MET A 64 0.14 11.43 5.41
N TYR A 65 -0.73 11.57 6.41
CA TYR A 65 -2.09 12.01 6.16
C TYR A 65 -2.10 13.52 6.03
N ASP A 66 -2.41 14.00 4.83
CA ASP A 66 -2.64 15.42 4.56
C ASP A 66 -4.08 15.75 4.94
N ARG A 67 -4.24 16.78 5.78
CA ARG A 67 -5.55 17.22 6.30
C ARG A 67 -6.16 18.36 5.48
N THR A 68 -5.52 18.77 4.39
CA THR A 68 -6.07 19.78 3.48
C THR A 68 -7.21 19.20 2.62
N GLU A 69 -8.11 20.08 2.15
CA GLU A 69 -9.31 19.82 1.32
C GLU A 69 -9.65 18.34 1.03
N GLY A 70 -10.52 17.74 1.85
CA GLY A 70 -11.01 16.37 1.65
C GLY A 70 -10.16 15.27 2.29
N GLY A 71 -8.89 15.57 2.60
CA GLY A 71 -7.97 14.71 3.35
C GLY A 71 -7.52 13.47 2.58
N PHE A 72 -6.23 13.37 2.28
CA PHE A 72 -5.67 12.26 1.51
C PHE A 72 -4.37 11.74 2.13
N TRP A 73 -3.98 10.52 1.79
CA TRP A 73 -2.67 10.00 2.16
C TRP A 73 -1.64 10.36 1.09
N TRP A 74 -0.62 11.10 1.48
CA TRP A 74 0.57 11.23 0.67
C TRP A 74 1.46 10.00 0.88
N VAL A 75 1.87 9.33 -0.21
CA VAL A 75 2.73 8.14 -0.20
C VAL A 75 4.00 8.40 -0.98
N ASN A 76 5.16 8.23 -0.33
CA ASN A 76 6.44 8.30 -1.01
C ASN A 76 6.75 6.97 -1.71
N THR A 77 6.46 6.90 -3.01
CA THR A 77 6.66 5.66 -3.80
C THR A 77 8.13 5.26 -3.96
N SER A 78 9.09 6.17 -3.74
CA SER A 78 10.53 5.85 -3.78
C SER A 78 11.01 5.13 -2.52
N THR A 79 10.23 5.12 -1.44
CA THR A 79 10.54 4.38 -0.20
C THR A 79 9.67 3.15 -0.02
N LEU A 80 8.60 3.01 -0.82
CA LEU A 80 7.68 1.87 -0.81
C LEU A 80 8.37 0.58 -1.26
N ARG A 81 8.64 -0.34 -0.32
CA ARG A 81 9.25 -1.66 -0.58
C ARG A 81 8.81 -2.71 0.44
N ILE A 82 8.94 -3.99 0.10
CA ILE A 82 8.64 -5.09 1.02
C ILE A 82 9.73 -5.20 2.11
N SER A 83 9.34 -5.55 3.33
CA SER A 83 10.28 -5.87 4.42
C SER A 83 10.63 -7.36 4.41
N ALA A 84 11.67 -7.77 5.17
CA ALA A 84 11.95 -9.20 5.37
C ALA A 84 10.74 -9.94 5.96
N LYS A 85 10.08 -9.34 6.97
CA LYS A 85 8.85 -9.86 7.56
C LYS A 85 7.72 -10.02 6.54
N GLY A 86 7.62 -9.11 5.57
CA GLY A 86 6.68 -9.22 4.46
C GLY A 86 6.97 -10.39 3.53
N ILE A 87 8.26 -10.65 3.25
CA ILE A 87 8.68 -11.81 2.47
C ILE A 87 8.33 -13.10 3.23
N ASP A 88 8.69 -13.19 4.51
CA ASP A 88 8.42 -14.36 5.35
C ASP A 88 6.92 -14.64 5.47
N TRP A 89 6.08 -13.60 5.53
CA TRP A 89 4.63 -13.74 5.63
C TRP A 89 3.98 -14.31 4.35
N LEU A 90 4.67 -14.22 3.20
CA LEU A 90 4.21 -14.80 1.93
C LEU A 90 4.60 -16.28 1.75
N MET A 91 5.39 -16.84 2.66
CA MET A 91 5.85 -18.24 2.65
C MET A 91 4.96 -19.12 3.53
#